data_AF-A0A531KHC7-F1
#
_entry.id   AF-A0A531KHC7-F1
#
_cell.length_a   1.000
_cell.length_b   1.000
_cell.length_c   1.000
_cell.angle_alpha   90.00
_cell.angle_beta   90.00
_cell.angle_gamma   90.00
#
_symmetry.space_group_name_H-M   'P 1'
#
loop_
_entity.id
_entity.type
_entity.pdbx_description
1 polymer ?
#
loop_
_entity_poly.entity_id
_entity_poly.type
_entity_poly.pdbx_seq_one_letter_code
_entity_poly.pdbx_strand_id
1 'polypeptide(L)'
;REMGQAYPELVRGEQMITETLKLEETRFRKTLVRGLGLLSEATEKLSAGDMLDGETAFKLYDTYGFPLDLTQDALRRRNISVDLAGFTNAMEQQKAEARRSWAGSGEAATETVWFPVREENGATEFLGYETEQAEGLIQALVRDGKLVDSAAKDEAVAVVVNQTPFYGESGG
;
A
#
# COMPACT_ATOMS: atom_id res chain seq x y z
N ARG A 1 0.87 -4.58 -35.09
CA ARG A 1 0.54 -3.81 -36.32
C ARG A 1 -0.77 -3.06 -36.16
N GLU A 2 -1.80 -3.67 -35.58
CA GLU A 2 -2.94 -2.91 -35.03
C GLU A 2 -2.45 -1.92 -33.96
N MET A 3 -3.08 -0.74 -33.89
CA MET A 3 -2.77 0.40 -33.00
C MET A 3 -1.44 1.15 -33.20
N GLY A 4 -0.45 0.59 -33.92
CA GLY A 4 0.87 1.22 -34.05
C GLY A 4 0.92 2.54 -34.84
N GLN A 5 -0.07 2.83 -35.68
CA GLN A 5 -0.20 4.14 -36.37
C GLN A 5 -0.73 5.24 -35.44
N ALA A 6 -1.58 4.89 -34.48
CA ALA A 6 -2.13 5.83 -33.51
C ALA A 6 -1.21 6.03 -32.30
N TYR A 7 -0.39 5.01 -31.98
CA TYR A 7 0.51 4.99 -30.83
C TYR A 7 1.93 4.56 -31.26
N PRO A 8 2.72 5.47 -31.86
CA PRO A 8 4.07 5.17 -32.36
C PRO A 8 5.05 4.69 -31.27
N GLU A 9 4.80 5.05 -30.02
CA GLU A 9 5.55 4.62 -28.84
C GLU A 9 5.47 3.11 -28.61
N LEU A 10 4.38 2.45 -28.99
CA LEU A 10 4.27 0.98 -28.90
C LEU A 10 5.24 0.29 -29.85
N VAL A 11 5.46 0.87 -31.03
CA VAL A 11 6.43 0.34 -32.01
C VAL A 11 7.85 0.59 -31.53
N ARG A 12 8.14 1.80 -30.99
CA ARG A 12 9.48 2.11 -30.44
C ARG A 12 9.80 1.26 -29.21
N GLY A 13 8.80 0.98 -28.38
CA GLY A 13 8.92 0.20 -27.15
C GLY A 13 8.73 -1.31 -27.33
N GLU A 14 8.50 -1.81 -28.55
CA GLU A 14 8.11 -3.20 -28.80
C GLU A 14 9.07 -4.21 -28.17
N GLN A 15 10.37 -3.99 -28.30
CA GLN A 15 11.40 -4.86 -27.71
C GLN A 15 11.31 -4.89 -26.19
N MET A 16 11.25 -3.71 -25.56
CA MET A 16 11.15 -3.59 -24.10
C MET A 16 9.84 -4.19 -23.56
N ILE A 17 8.71 -3.94 -24.23
CA ILE A 17 7.40 -4.50 -23.88
C ILE A 17 7.46 -6.02 -23.97
N THR A 18 8.01 -6.56 -25.05
CA THR A 18 8.13 -8.01 -25.28
C THR A 18 9.03 -8.67 -24.26
N GLU A 19 10.17 -8.06 -23.92
CA GLU A 19 11.08 -8.57 -22.90
C GLU A 19 10.43 -8.54 -21.51
N THR A 20 9.75 -7.44 -21.17
CA THR A 20 9.03 -7.31 -19.89
C THR A 20 7.95 -8.38 -19.78
N LEU A 21 7.14 -8.58 -20.83
CA LEU A 21 6.12 -9.63 -20.88
C LEU A 21 6.72 -11.03 -20.70
N LYS A 22 7.83 -11.34 -21.38
CA LYS A 22 8.51 -12.64 -21.24
C LYS A 22 9.05 -12.87 -19.83
N LEU A 23 9.60 -11.83 -19.21
CA LEU A 23 10.09 -11.90 -17.83
C LEU A 23 8.94 -12.13 -16.86
N GLU A 24 7.85 -11.39 -16.99
CA GLU A 24 6.64 -11.55 -16.17
C GLU A 24 5.99 -12.91 -16.37
N GLU A 25 5.85 -13.38 -17.61
CA GLU A 25 5.34 -14.73 -17.90
C GLU A 25 6.22 -15.82 -17.26
N THR A 26 7.54 -15.68 -17.35
CA THR A 26 8.47 -16.64 -16.74
C THR A 26 8.37 -16.64 -15.21
N ARG A 27 8.25 -15.47 -14.59
CA ARG A 27 8.04 -15.33 -13.14
C ARG A 27 6.71 -15.94 -12.73
N PHE A 28 5.64 -15.56 -13.41
CA PHE A 28 4.30 -16.06 -13.16
C PHE A 28 4.22 -17.59 -13.29
N ARG A 29 4.85 -18.17 -14.33
CA ARG A 29 4.91 -19.63 -14.50
C ARG A 29 5.59 -20.33 -13.31
N LYS A 30 6.69 -19.77 -12.79
CA LYS A 30 7.36 -20.32 -11.60
C LYS A 30 6.46 -20.25 -10.38
N THR A 31 5.79 -19.11 -10.18
CA THR A 31 4.81 -18.93 -9.09
C THR A 31 3.66 -19.93 -9.21
N LEU A 32 3.12 -20.12 -10.42
CA LEU A 32 2.01 -21.01 -10.69
C LEU A 32 2.37 -22.48 -10.44
N VAL A 33 3.54 -22.94 -10.88
CA VAL A 33 4.01 -24.31 -10.61
C VAL A 33 4.15 -24.56 -9.11
N ARG A 34 4.74 -23.61 -8.38
CA ARG A 34 4.89 -23.70 -6.93
C ARG A 34 3.54 -23.68 -6.22
N GLY A 35 2.65 -22.77 -6.60
CA GLY A 35 1.32 -22.61 -6.02
C GLY A 35 0.44 -23.84 -6.22
N LEU A 36 0.44 -24.43 -7.42
CA LEU A 36 -0.28 -25.68 -7.68
C LEU A 36 0.26 -26.87 -6.87
N GLY A 37 1.59 -26.95 -6.66
CA GLY A 37 2.18 -27.97 -5.80
C GLY A 37 1.70 -27.84 -4.35
N LEU A 38 1.80 -26.63 -3.78
CA LEU A 38 1.33 -26.35 -2.42
C LEU A 38 -0.17 -26.56 -2.25
N LEU A 39 -0.97 -26.20 -3.26
CA LEU A 39 -2.41 -26.46 -3.26
C LEU A 39 -2.70 -27.96 -3.27
N SER A 40 -1.96 -28.74 -4.05
CA SER A 40 -2.12 -30.20 -4.09
C SER A 40 -1.81 -30.83 -2.74
N GLU A 41 -0.74 -30.39 -2.07
CA GLU A 41 -0.38 -30.84 -0.72
C GLU A 41 -1.45 -30.46 0.31
N ALA A 42 -1.91 -29.21 0.31
CA ALA A 42 -2.95 -28.71 1.22
C ALA A 42 -4.29 -29.45 1.07
N THR A 43 -4.57 -29.97 -0.13
CA THR A 43 -5.86 -30.60 -0.45
C THR A 43 -5.77 -32.12 -0.60
N GLU A 44 -4.63 -32.73 -0.27
CA GLU A 44 -4.40 -34.18 -0.45
C GLU A 44 -5.44 -35.02 0.31
N LYS A 45 -5.85 -34.56 1.49
CA LYS A 45 -6.82 -35.23 2.37
C LYS A 45 -8.27 -34.83 2.12
N LEU A 46 -8.51 -33.87 1.22
CA LEU A 46 -9.83 -33.33 0.95
C LEU A 46 -10.52 -34.11 -0.19
N SER A 47 -11.79 -34.38 0.02
CA SER A 47 -12.69 -35.10 -0.89
C SER A 47 -13.73 -34.17 -1.50
N ALA A 48 -14.46 -34.67 -2.49
CA ALA A 48 -15.57 -33.93 -3.09
C ALA A 48 -16.61 -33.51 -2.03
N GLY A 49 -16.96 -32.24 -2.01
CA GLY A 49 -17.85 -31.63 -1.01
C GLY A 49 -17.14 -30.97 0.16
N ASP A 50 -15.84 -31.19 0.33
CA ASP A 50 -15.03 -30.53 1.36
C ASP A 50 -14.69 -29.08 0.97
N MET A 51 -14.21 -28.33 1.96
CA MET A 51 -13.74 -26.96 1.81
C MET A 51 -12.25 -26.87 2.16
N LEU A 52 -11.48 -26.20 1.31
CA LEU A 52 -10.17 -25.68 1.67
C LEU A 52 -10.35 -24.55 2.69
N ASP A 53 -9.61 -24.61 3.79
CA ASP A 53 -9.66 -23.59 4.83
C ASP A 53 -9.20 -22.23 4.30
N GLY A 54 -9.88 -21.18 4.76
CA GLY A 54 -9.63 -19.83 4.28
C GLY A 54 -8.24 -19.29 4.61
N GLU A 55 -7.66 -19.74 5.72
CA GLU A 55 -6.31 -19.35 6.15
C GLU A 55 -5.22 -19.93 5.23
N THR A 56 -5.36 -21.19 4.81
CA THR A 56 -4.46 -21.81 3.83
C THR A 56 -4.62 -21.19 2.45
N ALA A 57 -5.86 -20.92 2.01
CA ALA A 57 -6.12 -20.18 0.78
C ALA A 57 -5.50 -18.76 0.83
N PHE A 58 -5.58 -18.10 1.99
CA PHE A 58 -4.97 -16.80 2.23
C PHE A 58 -3.44 -16.87 2.19
N LYS A 59 -2.83 -17.89 2.78
CA LYS A 59 -1.38 -18.10 2.72
C LYS A 59 -0.88 -18.35 1.29
N LEU A 60 -1.63 -19.10 0.48
CA LEU A 60 -1.35 -19.26 -0.95
C LEU A 60 -1.34 -17.93 -1.69
N TYR A 61 -2.32 -17.07 -1.39
CA TYR A 61 -2.43 -15.73 -1.97
C TYR A 61 -1.32 -14.78 -1.51
N ASP A 62 -1.18 -14.57 -0.20
CA ASP A 62 -0.29 -13.56 0.39
C ASP A 62 1.19 -13.97 0.33
N THR A 63 1.52 -15.16 0.83
CA THR A 63 2.92 -15.59 0.97
C THR A 63 3.50 -16.11 -0.34
N TYR A 64 2.70 -16.79 -1.14
CA TYR A 64 3.16 -17.48 -2.35
C TYR A 64 2.71 -16.82 -3.65
N GLY A 65 1.91 -15.74 -3.58
CA GLY A 65 1.45 -15.00 -4.75
C GLY A 65 0.54 -15.81 -5.67
N PHE A 66 -0.12 -16.87 -5.17
CA PHE A 66 -0.99 -17.73 -5.95
C PHE A 66 -2.44 -17.21 -5.88
N PRO A 67 -3.02 -16.72 -6.98
CA PRO A 67 -4.34 -16.07 -6.98
C PRO A 67 -5.45 -16.96 -6.41
N LEU A 68 -6.38 -16.33 -5.67
CA LEU A 68 -7.58 -17.00 -5.15
C LEU A 68 -8.41 -17.61 -6.29
N ASP A 69 -8.56 -16.89 -7.40
CA ASP A 69 -9.33 -17.34 -8.56
C ASP A 69 -8.77 -18.65 -9.14
N LEU A 70 -7.44 -18.75 -9.26
CA LEU A 70 -6.76 -19.96 -9.73
C LEU A 70 -6.86 -21.10 -8.72
N THR A 71 -6.89 -20.79 -7.42
CA THR A 71 -7.15 -21.76 -6.37
C THR A 71 -8.55 -22.35 -6.51
N GLN A 72 -9.56 -21.50 -6.68
CA GLN A 72 -10.95 -21.92 -6.87
C GLN A 72 -11.12 -22.74 -8.15
N ASP A 73 -10.53 -22.31 -9.26
CA ASP A 73 -10.62 -23.00 -10.54
C ASP A 73 -9.94 -24.38 -10.50
N ALA A 74 -8.79 -24.50 -9.83
CA ALA A 74 -8.10 -25.76 -9.65
C ALA A 74 -8.92 -26.75 -8.80
N LEU A 75 -9.57 -26.27 -7.74
CA LEU A 75 -10.38 -27.09 -6.84
C LEU A 75 -11.77 -27.44 -7.39
N ARG A 76 -12.34 -26.59 -8.26
CA ARG A 76 -13.64 -26.84 -8.90
C ARG A 76 -13.68 -28.18 -9.62
N ARG A 77 -12.58 -28.59 -10.26
CA ARG A 77 -12.48 -29.90 -10.96
C ARG A 77 -12.62 -31.10 -10.01
N ARG A 78 -12.30 -30.93 -8.73
CA ARG A 78 -12.41 -31.95 -7.68
C ARG A 78 -13.68 -31.80 -6.83
N ASN A 79 -14.55 -30.85 -7.17
CA ASN A 79 -15.74 -30.49 -6.40
C ASN A 79 -15.40 -30.10 -4.95
N ILE A 80 -14.27 -29.43 -4.75
CA ILE A 80 -13.83 -28.85 -3.47
C ILE A 80 -14.05 -27.34 -3.57
N SER A 81 -14.64 -26.74 -2.55
CA SER A 81 -14.82 -25.28 -2.46
C SER A 81 -13.73 -24.64 -1.59
N VAL A 82 -13.65 -23.32 -1.59
CA VAL A 82 -12.78 -22.55 -0.70
C VAL A 82 -13.65 -21.85 0.33
N ASP A 83 -13.25 -21.88 1.60
CA ASP A 83 -13.88 -21.07 2.64
C ASP A 83 -13.53 -19.59 2.44
N LEU A 84 -14.42 -18.91 1.69
CA LEU A 84 -14.30 -17.49 1.39
C LEU A 84 -14.42 -16.61 2.63
N ALA A 85 -15.23 -17.01 3.61
CA ALA A 85 -15.41 -16.23 4.83
C ALA A 85 -14.12 -16.26 5.66
N GLY A 86 -13.52 -17.45 5.83
CA GLY A 86 -12.22 -17.61 6.46
C GLY A 86 -11.12 -16.81 5.75
N PHE A 87 -11.11 -16.81 4.41
CA PHE A 87 -10.14 -16.04 3.62
C PHE A 87 -10.28 -14.54 3.85
N THR A 88 -11.51 -14.01 3.79
CA THR A 88 -11.78 -12.58 4.05
C THR A 88 -11.39 -12.19 5.47
N ASN A 89 -11.70 -13.03 6.46
CA ASN A 89 -11.31 -12.78 7.85
C ASN A 89 -9.78 -12.73 8.01
N ALA A 90 -9.03 -13.63 7.38
CA ALA A 90 -7.57 -13.64 7.41
C ALA A 90 -6.98 -12.37 6.75
N MET A 91 -7.56 -11.92 5.64
CA MET A 91 -7.17 -10.67 4.98
C MET A 91 -7.42 -9.44 5.88
N GLU A 92 -8.56 -9.38 6.55
CA GLU A 92 -8.88 -8.29 7.48
C GLU A 92 -7.94 -8.27 8.69
N GLN A 93 -7.61 -9.44 9.24
CA GLN A 93 -6.65 -9.55 10.34
C GLN A 93 -5.27 -9.05 9.95
N GLN A 94 -4.74 -9.47 8.79
CA GLN A 94 -3.45 -9.00 8.30
C GLN A 94 -3.46 -7.48 8.05
N LYS A 95 -4.54 -6.94 7.46
CA LYS A 95 -4.70 -5.50 7.26
C LYS A 95 -4.73 -4.73 8.58
N ALA A 96 -5.41 -5.26 9.60
CA ALA A 96 -5.45 -4.68 10.92
C ALA A 96 -4.10 -4.77 11.64
N GLU A 97 -3.33 -5.83 11.42
CA GLU A 97 -1.98 -5.99 11.96
C GLU A 97 -0.98 -5.06 11.28
N ALA A 98 -1.01 -4.93 9.95
CA ALA A 98 -0.20 -3.97 9.20
C ALA A 98 -0.48 -2.51 9.64
N ARG A 99 -1.74 -2.18 9.96
CA ARG A 99 -2.11 -0.88 10.54
C ARG A 99 -1.58 -0.70 11.96
N ARG A 100 -1.57 -1.76 12.78
CA ARG A 100 -1.03 -1.71 14.15
C ARG A 100 0.50 -1.60 14.15
N SER A 101 1.19 -2.30 13.25
CA SER A 101 2.64 -2.18 13.11
C SER A 101 3.05 -0.82 12.56
N TRP A 102 2.27 -0.22 11.67
CA TRP A 102 2.43 1.18 11.27
C TRP A 102 2.13 2.15 12.43
N ALA A 103 1.07 1.95 13.20
CA ALA A 103 0.78 2.79 14.37
C ALA A 103 1.89 2.76 15.45
N GLY A 104 2.73 1.71 15.46
CA GLY A 104 3.89 1.58 16.34
C GLY A 104 5.20 2.19 15.83
N SER A 105 5.29 2.67 14.57
CA SER A 105 6.52 3.22 14.00
C SER A 105 6.81 4.68 14.39
N GLY A 106 6.03 5.28 15.30
CA GLY A 106 6.23 6.65 15.79
C GLY A 106 5.68 7.77 14.89
N GLU A 107 5.30 7.47 13.65
CA GLU A 107 4.72 8.46 12.72
C GLU A 107 3.22 8.74 12.97
N ALA A 108 2.46 7.73 13.43
CA ALA A 108 1.00 7.86 13.60
C ALA A 108 0.56 8.81 14.73
N ALA A 109 1.36 8.96 15.79
CA ALA A 109 1.05 9.94 16.84
C ALA A 109 1.14 11.38 16.30
N THR A 110 2.02 11.61 15.33
CA THR A 110 2.24 12.92 14.71
C THR A 110 1.14 13.22 13.66
N GLU A 111 0.68 12.24 12.89
CA GLU A 111 -0.38 12.46 11.87
C GLU A 111 -1.73 12.90 12.44
N THR A 112 -2.11 12.47 13.65
CA THR A 112 -3.44 12.82 14.22
C THR A 112 -3.65 14.32 14.45
N VAL A 113 -2.59 15.10 14.68
CA VAL A 113 -2.70 16.55 14.90
C VAL A 113 -2.64 17.35 13.60
N TRP A 114 -1.93 16.85 12.57
CA TRP A 114 -1.72 17.60 11.33
C TRP A 114 -2.98 17.68 10.46
N PHE A 115 -3.80 16.63 10.41
CA PHE A 115 -5.05 16.63 9.63
C PHE A 115 -6.03 17.72 10.09
N PRO A 116 -6.41 17.81 11.39
CA PRO A 116 -7.27 18.89 11.88
C PRO A 116 -6.67 20.28 11.66
N VAL A 117 -5.36 20.45 11.90
CA VAL A 117 -4.68 21.73 11.69
C VAL A 117 -4.78 22.19 10.24
N ARG A 118 -4.61 21.27 9.28
CA ARG A 118 -4.74 21.57 7.85
C ARG A 118 -6.19 21.87 7.44
N GLU A 119 -7.17 21.16 7.97
CA GLU A 119 -8.59 21.44 7.67
C GLU A 119 -9.01 22.83 8.16
N GLU A 120 -8.54 23.26 9.32
CA GLU A 120 -8.86 24.56 9.90
C GLU A 120 -8.10 25.72 9.24
N ASN A 121 -6.80 25.53 8.95
CA ASN A 121 -5.90 26.61 8.53
C ASN A 121 -5.58 26.65 7.04
N GLY A 122 -5.92 25.59 6.30
CA GLY A 122 -5.57 25.43 4.90
C GLY A 122 -4.12 24.94 4.68
N ALA A 123 -3.65 25.08 3.44
CA ALA A 123 -2.29 24.73 3.07
C ALA A 123 -1.33 25.91 3.25
N THR A 124 -0.10 25.64 3.69
CA THR A 124 0.99 26.62 3.70
C THR A 124 1.45 26.91 2.27
N GLU A 125 1.54 28.18 1.90
CA GLU A 125 2.11 28.63 0.64
C GLU A 125 3.64 28.57 0.66
N PHE A 126 4.24 27.93 -0.35
CA PHE A 126 5.69 27.80 -0.45
C PHE A 126 6.27 28.89 -1.34
N LEU A 127 7.12 29.76 -0.76
CA LEU A 127 7.71 30.92 -1.43
C LEU A 127 9.19 30.72 -1.82
N GLY A 128 9.79 29.57 -1.47
CA GLY A 128 11.24 29.34 -1.59
C GLY A 128 11.77 29.23 -3.03
N TYR A 129 10.89 29.26 -4.03
CA TYR A 129 11.30 29.42 -5.44
C TYR A 129 11.53 30.89 -5.83
N GLU A 130 10.93 31.83 -5.11
CA GLU A 130 10.98 33.27 -5.42
C GLU A 130 11.87 34.05 -4.45
N THR A 131 11.86 33.68 -3.17
CA THR A 131 12.58 34.40 -2.11
C THR A 131 13.07 33.46 -1.01
N GLU A 132 14.21 33.82 -0.40
CA GLU A 132 14.74 33.15 0.80
C GLU A 132 14.27 33.83 2.10
N GLN A 133 13.57 34.98 2.00
CA GLN A 133 13.05 35.74 3.13
C GLN A 133 11.57 36.08 2.91
N ALA A 134 10.75 35.78 3.92
CA ALA A 134 9.34 36.15 3.93
C ALA A 134 8.84 36.38 5.36
N GLU A 135 7.83 37.23 5.51
CA GLU A 135 7.05 37.34 6.74
C GLU A 135 5.89 36.35 6.69
N GLY A 136 5.59 35.66 7.78
CA GLY A 136 4.49 34.70 7.87
C GLY A 136 3.73 34.85 9.18
N LEU A 137 2.45 34.47 9.17
CA LEU A 137 1.60 34.41 10.35
C LEU A 137 1.64 32.99 10.92
N ILE A 138 1.87 32.90 12.23
CA ILE A 138 1.77 31.63 12.97
C ILE A 138 0.29 31.26 13.06
N GLN A 139 -0.06 30.11 12.50
CA GLN A 139 -1.41 29.55 12.50
C GLN A 139 -1.60 28.53 13.63
N ALA A 140 -0.56 27.76 13.96
CA ALA A 140 -0.61 26.81 15.07
C ALA A 140 0.78 26.55 15.66
N LEU A 141 0.79 26.19 16.95
CA LEU A 141 1.95 25.63 17.64
C LEU A 141 1.62 24.20 18.09
N VAL A 142 2.53 23.28 17.81
CA VAL A 142 2.37 21.86 18.18
C VAL A 142 3.57 21.42 19.00
N ARG A 143 3.31 20.82 20.16
CA ARG A 143 4.31 20.25 21.06
C ARG A 143 3.88 18.85 21.48
N ASP A 144 4.77 17.88 21.34
CA ASP A 144 4.51 16.47 21.68
C ASP A 144 3.19 15.93 21.07
N GLY A 145 2.90 16.30 19.82
CA GLY A 145 1.69 15.90 19.10
C GLY A 145 0.39 16.59 19.55
N LYS A 146 0.48 17.68 20.33
CA LYS A 146 -0.69 18.43 20.83
C LYS A 146 -0.61 19.91 20.47
N LEU A 147 -1.77 20.51 20.20
CA LEU A 147 -1.90 21.95 20.04
C LEU A 147 -1.64 22.66 21.37
N VAL A 148 -0.89 23.76 21.30
CA VAL A 148 -0.58 24.63 22.45
C VAL A 148 -0.75 26.09 22.05
N ASP A 149 -1.14 26.94 23.00
CA ASP A 149 -1.33 28.38 22.74
C ASP A 149 -0.03 29.19 22.87
N SER A 150 0.99 28.62 23.53
CA SER A 150 2.26 29.29 23.79
C SER A 150 3.40 28.29 24.00
N ALA A 151 4.62 28.72 23.70
CA ALA A 151 5.86 27.98 23.97
C ALA A 151 6.83 28.85 24.79
N ALA A 152 7.55 28.23 25.71
CA ALA A 152 8.59 28.92 26.48
C ALA A 152 9.93 28.92 25.75
N LYS A 153 10.86 29.76 26.23
CA LYS A 153 12.24 29.76 25.73
C LYS A 153 12.85 28.36 25.91
N ASP A 154 13.60 27.91 24.91
CA ASP A 154 14.31 26.62 24.88
C ASP A 154 13.39 25.39 24.77
N GLU A 155 12.09 25.57 24.48
CA GLU A 155 11.19 24.47 24.15
C GLU A 155 11.22 24.13 22.65
N ALA A 156 11.30 22.84 22.35
CA ALA A 156 11.14 22.33 20.99
C ALA A 156 9.65 22.27 20.63
N VAL A 157 9.24 23.05 19.63
CA VAL A 157 7.88 23.08 19.11
C VAL A 157 7.90 23.09 17.59
N ALA A 158 6.88 22.49 16.99
CA ALA A 158 6.60 22.67 15.58
C ALA A 158 5.68 23.88 15.39
N VAL A 159 5.99 24.71 14.40
CA VAL A 159 5.25 25.93 14.09
C VAL A 159 4.64 25.77 12.70
N VAL A 160 3.33 25.97 12.59
CA VAL A 160 2.61 26.00 11.32
C VAL A 160 2.36 27.45 10.96
N VAL A 161 2.69 27.81 9.72
CA VAL A 161 2.56 29.18 9.19
C VAL A 161 1.77 29.17 7.89
N ASN A 162 1.16 30.31 7.56
CA ASN A 162 0.42 30.45 6.30
C ASN A 162 1.32 30.46 5.06
N GLN A 163 2.56 30.94 5.18
CA GLN A 163 3.53 30.99 4.09
C GLN A 163 4.97 30.87 4.59
N THR A 164 5.85 30.27 3.78
CA THR A 164 7.23 30.00 4.19
C THR A 164 8.18 29.85 2.99
N PRO A 165 9.42 30.36 3.06
CA PRO A 165 10.48 30.03 2.10
C PRO A 165 11.22 28.73 2.48
N PHE A 166 10.95 28.15 3.66
CA PHE A 166 11.63 26.94 4.14
C PHE A 166 11.14 25.70 3.40
N TYR A 167 12.07 24.98 2.77
CA TYR A 167 11.79 23.74 2.05
C TYR A 167 11.52 22.60 3.04
N GLY A 168 10.50 21.78 2.78
CA GLY A 168 10.23 20.57 3.56
C GLY A 168 11.30 19.51 3.31
N GLU A 169 11.89 18.96 4.38
CA GLU A 169 12.99 17.99 4.28
C GLU A 169 12.57 16.65 3.64
N SER A 170 11.29 16.29 3.72
CA SER A 170 10.74 15.05 3.15
C SER A 170 9.40 15.29 2.44
N GLY A 171 9.15 14.54 1.36
CA GLY A 171 7.98 14.71 0.50
C GLY A 171 8.28 14.56 -1.01
N GLY A 172 9.12 13.57 -1.35
CA GLY A 172 9.26 13.10 -2.74
C GLY A 172 8.05 12.27 -3.15
#